data_AF-A0A8J0U2F1-F1
#
_entry.id   AF-A0A8J0U2F1-F1
#
_cell.length_a   1.000
_cell.length_b   1.000
_cell.length_c   1.000
_cell.angle_alpha   90.00
_cell.angle_beta   90.00
_cell.angle_gamma   90.00
#
_symmetry.space_group_name_H-M   'P 1'
#
loop_
_entity.id
_entity.type
_entity.pdbx_description
1 polymer ?
#
loop_
_entity_poly.entity_id
_entity_poly.type
_entity_poly.pdbx_seq_one_letter_code
_entity_poly.pdbx_strand_id
1 'polypeptide(L)'
;MSRSEEVNRLTENVYKTIMEQFNPCLRNFISMGKNYEKALASVTFAAKGYFDALVKMGELASESQGSKELGDVLFQMAEVHRQIQNQLEEMLKSLHNELLTQLEQKVELDSRYLNAALKKYQVEHKNKGEALEKCQIELKKLRKKSQGSKNPQKYSDKEMQYIEAISSKQGELESHISDGFKTALTEERRRYCFLVEKQCAVAKNSATYYNKGKDLLAQKIPSWHQACADPSKIPDRALQFMQQMATNTNGTILPGTLSGPLTSSKSSLSISDPIPGAKPLPVPPELAPFVGRMSAQEGAPIMNGISGPHSNSYDHWGEMKPVLPKASPSQPHKQISDSYSNTLPARKSVPPKNSYTVAENKTLPRSSSMAAGLERNGRTRVQAIFSHTAGDNTTLLSFKDGDYITLLVPEARDGWHYGECEKSKLRGWFPFSYTRVLDTGTNRTQTSLQPGKSSSTGNLLDKDDLSIPPPDYNMASRGFQPQPVSTFKPRPYSVAAPVFSQGIEDYGATRSTNSLEAEVARF
;
A
#
# COMPACT_ATOMS: atom_id res chain seq x y z
N MET A 1 10.01 40.58 -11.18
CA MET A 1 9.84 39.63 -12.30
C MET A 1 8.51 39.94 -12.96
N SER A 2 8.40 39.80 -14.28
CA SER A 2 7.10 39.80 -14.96
C SER A 2 6.33 38.50 -14.70
N ARG A 3 5.00 38.52 -14.90
CA ARG A 3 4.16 37.30 -14.85
C ARG A 3 4.63 36.25 -15.88
N SER A 4 5.19 36.69 -17.00
CA SER A 4 5.72 35.82 -18.05
C SER A 4 7.00 35.09 -17.61
N GLU A 5 7.95 35.80 -16.99
CA GLU A 5 9.15 35.19 -16.37
C GLU A 5 8.79 34.17 -15.29
N GLU A 6 7.76 34.47 -14.48
CA GLU A 6 7.30 33.56 -13.42
C GLU A 6 6.70 32.28 -13.98
N VAL A 7 5.82 32.35 -14.99
CA VAL A 7 5.26 31.16 -15.64
C VAL A 7 6.34 30.37 -16.38
N ASN A 8 7.32 31.03 -17.01
CA ASN A 8 8.47 30.34 -17.59
C ASN A 8 9.28 29.57 -16.53
N ARG A 9 9.57 30.20 -15.38
CA ARG A 9 10.25 29.54 -14.25
C ARG A 9 9.46 28.35 -13.71
N LEU A 10 8.14 28.48 -13.58
CA LEU A 10 7.26 27.37 -13.18
C LEU A 10 7.29 26.21 -14.19
N THR A 11 7.31 26.53 -15.49
CA THR A 11 7.44 25.52 -16.57
C THR A 11 8.72 24.70 -16.42
N GLU A 12 9.87 25.36 -16.27
CA GLU A 12 11.14 24.63 -16.04
C GLU A 12 11.11 23.81 -14.74
N ASN A 13 10.53 24.36 -13.67
CA ASN A 13 10.48 23.69 -12.38
C ASN A 13 9.65 22.40 -12.42
N VAL A 14 8.55 22.35 -13.18
CA VAL A 14 7.77 21.11 -13.37
C VAL A 14 8.64 20.03 -14.04
N TYR A 15 9.35 20.36 -15.12
CA TYR A 15 10.28 19.39 -15.75
C TYR A 15 11.37 18.90 -14.78
N LYS A 16 11.94 19.80 -13.97
CA LYS A 16 12.95 19.46 -12.95
C LYS A 16 12.35 18.54 -11.87
N THR A 17 11.21 18.89 -11.29
CA THR A 17 10.50 18.06 -10.29
C THR A 17 10.21 16.65 -10.82
N ILE A 18 9.80 16.50 -12.09
CA ILE A 18 9.57 15.17 -12.66
C ILE A 18 10.89 14.36 -12.75
N MET A 19 11.98 14.97 -13.25
CA MET A 19 13.26 14.29 -13.43
C MET A 19 14.02 14.02 -12.13
N GLU A 20 13.97 14.95 -11.17
CA GLU A 20 14.78 14.96 -9.95
C GLU A 20 14.04 14.36 -8.73
N GLN A 21 12.70 14.32 -8.75
CA GLN A 21 11.90 13.81 -7.63
C GLN A 21 11.01 12.65 -8.07
N PHE A 22 10.08 12.86 -9.03
CA PHE A 22 9.11 11.83 -9.41
C PHE A 22 9.79 10.55 -9.94
N ASN A 23 10.72 10.67 -10.89
CA ASN A 23 11.36 9.51 -11.50
C ASN A 23 12.27 8.71 -10.52
N PRO A 24 13.09 9.35 -9.66
CA PRO A 24 13.76 8.66 -8.55
C PRO A 24 12.81 7.99 -7.56
N CYS A 25 11.74 8.66 -7.13
CA CYS A 25 10.73 8.08 -6.26
C CYS A 25 10.01 6.89 -6.92
N LEU A 26 9.73 6.96 -8.23
CA LEU A 26 9.11 5.87 -8.99
C LEU A 26 10.04 4.66 -9.12
N ARG A 27 11.35 4.87 -9.34
CA ARG A 27 12.35 3.77 -9.32
C ARG A 27 12.47 3.11 -7.95
N ASN A 28 12.40 3.88 -6.87
CA ASN A 28 12.32 3.31 -5.51
C ASN A 28 11.01 2.52 -5.30
N PHE A 29 9.88 3.04 -5.76
CA PHE A 29 8.59 2.34 -5.69
C PHE A 29 8.62 1.00 -6.47
N ILE A 30 9.19 0.96 -7.68
CA ILE A 30 9.38 -0.28 -8.45
C ILE A 30 10.26 -1.27 -7.69
N SER A 31 11.35 -0.80 -7.05
CA SER A 31 12.22 -1.64 -6.21
C SER A 31 11.46 -2.26 -5.03
N MET A 32 10.64 -1.47 -4.32
CA MET A 32 9.80 -1.98 -3.23
C MET A 32 8.72 -2.95 -3.74
N GLY A 33 8.16 -2.69 -4.92
CA GLY A 33 7.21 -3.60 -5.58
C GLY A 33 7.83 -4.96 -5.93
N LYS A 34 9.06 -4.99 -6.44
CA LYS A 34 9.82 -6.24 -6.69
C LYS A 34 10.16 -7.00 -5.39
N ASN A 35 10.42 -6.29 -4.29
CA ASN A 35 10.58 -6.91 -2.97
C ASN A 35 9.27 -7.53 -2.47
N TYR A 36 8.13 -6.86 -2.67
CA TYR A 36 6.80 -7.36 -2.31
C TYR A 36 6.39 -8.57 -3.15
N GLU A 37 6.62 -8.52 -4.47
CA GLU A 37 6.44 -9.65 -5.40
C GLU A 37 7.21 -10.90 -4.93
N LYS A 38 8.50 -10.73 -4.59
CA LYS A 38 9.36 -11.81 -4.07
C LYS A 38 8.83 -12.40 -2.76
N ALA A 39 8.26 -11.57 -1.87
CA ALA A 39 7.63 -12.05 -0.64
C ALA A 39 6.38 -12.89 -0.93
N LEU A 40 5.50 -12.42 -1.84
CA LEU A 40 4.30 -13.16 -2.25
C LEU A 40 4.63 -14.49 -2.96
N ALA A 41 5.68 -14.53 -3.79
CA ALA A 41 6.18 -15.77 -4.38
C ALA A 41 6.71 -16.75 -3.31
N SER A 42 7.36 -16.23 -2.26
CA SER A 42 7.85 -17.04 -1.13
C SER A 42 6.70 -17.62 -0.30
N VAL A 43 5.63 -16.84 -0.06
CA VAL A 43 4.39 -17.30 0.57
C VAL A 43 3.72 -18.39 -0.27
N THR A 44 3.63 -18.20 -1.59
CA THR A 44 3.06 -19.17 -2.53
C THR A 44 3.76 -20.53 -2.47
N PHE A 45 5.09 -20.53 -2.42
CA PHE A 45 5.89 -21.76 -2.26
C PHE A 45 5.62 -22.45 -0.91
N ALA A 46 5.63 -21.71 0.20
CA ALA A 46 5.37 -22.25 1.52
C ALA A 46 3.92 -22.79 1.68
N ALA A 47 2.94 -22.10 1.09
CA ALA A 47 1.54 -22.48 1.08
C ALA A 47 1.33 -23.86 0.44
N LYS A 48 2.00 -24.14 -0.69
CA LYS A 48 1.95 -25.47 -1.34
C LYS A 48 2.35 -26.59 -0.37
N GLY A 49 3.49 -26.43 0.33
CA GLY A 49 3.97 -27.45 1.27
C GLY A 49 3.02 -27.68 2.45
N TYR A 50 2.34 -26.63 2.91
CA TYR A 50 1.29 -26.75 3.93
C TYR A 50 0.04 -27.49 3.40
N PHE A 51 -0.39 -27.23 2.16
CA PHE A 51 -1.53 -27.93 1.56
C PHE A 51 -1.20 -29.41 1.26
N ASP A 52 0.01 -29.71 0.78
CA ASP A 52 0.48 -31.08 0.57
C ASP A 52 0.45 -31.88 1.90
N ALA A 53 0.88 -31.27 3.00
CA ALA A 53 0.82 -31.88 4.33
C ALA A 53 -0.63 -32.07 4.85
N LEU A 54 -1.53 -31.12 4.55
CA LEU A 54 -2.95 -31.22 4.89
C LEU A 54 -3.64 -32.36 4.14
N VAL A 55 -3.32 -32.55 2.85
CA VAL A 55 -3.75 -33.72 2.06
C VAL A 55 -3.24 -35.01 2.71
N LYS A 56 -1.99 -35.06 3.18
CA LYS A 56 -1.46 -36.27 3.82
C LYS A 56 -2.19 -36.65 5.12
N MET A 57 -2.69 -35.67 5.88
CA MET A 57 -3.59 -35.94 7.01
C MET A 57 -4.97 -36.46 6.56
N GLY A 58 -5.48 -35.99 5.41
CA GLY A 58 -6.70 -36.50 4.79
C GLY A 58 -6.61 -37.96 4.38
N GLU A 59 -5.47 -38.40 3.84
CA GLU A 59 -5.20 -39.81 3.51
C GLU A 59 -5.31 -40.69 4.77
N LEU A 60 -4.60 -40.33 5.84
CA LEU A 60 -4.60 -41.07 7.11
C LEU A 60 -6.00 -41.15 7.74
N ALA A 61 -6.79 -40.06 7.65
CA ALA A 61 -8.18 -40.06 8.11
C ALA A 61 -9.08 -40.97 7.25
N SER A 62 -8.89 -40.99 5.93
CA SER A 62 -9.64 -41.83 4.97
C SER A 62 -9.39 -43.34 5.16
N GLU A 63 -8.17 -43.70 5.56
CA GLU A 63 -7.78 -45.08 5.87
C GLU A 63 -8.27 -45.53 7.27
N SER A 64 -8.48 -44.60 8.19
CA SER A 64 -8.89 -44.88 9.58
C SER A 64 -10.23 -45.62 9.71
N GLN A 65 -10.44 -46.37 10.79
CA GLN A 65 -11.72 -47.05 11.04
C GLN A 65 -12.81 -46.09 11.56
N GLY A 66 -12.43 -45.00 12.22
CA GLY A 66 -13.34 -44.09 12.93
C GLY A 66 -13.73 -42.82 12.17
N SER A 67 -12.89 -42.33 11.27
CA SER A 67 -12.90 -40.90 10.87
C SER A 67 -12.83 -40.66 9.36
N LYS A 68 -13.31 -41.61 8.55
CA LYS A 68 -13.20 -41.55 7.08
C LYS A 68 -13.79 -40.28 6.46
N GLU A 69 -14.96 -39.87 6.95
CA GLU A 69 -15.64 -38.63 6.54
C GLU A 69 -14.82 -37.35 6.82
N LEU A 70 -13.89 -37.38 7.78
CA LEU A 70 -12.95 -36.27 8.02
C LEU A 70 -11.81 -36.22 6.99
N GLY A 71 -11.52 -37.34 6.31
CA GLY A 71 -10.58 -37.37 5.18
C GLY A 71 -11.09 -36.51 4.02
N ASP A 72 -12.34 -36.72 3.61
CA ASP A 72 -13.02 -35.92 2.59
C ASP A 72 -13.11 -34.42 2.97
N VAL A 73 -13.23 -34.11 4.26
CA VAL A 73 -13.19 -32.72 4.76
C VAL A 73 -11.80 -32.12 4.58
N LEU A 74 -10.74 -32.82 4.99
CA LEU A 74 -9.35 -32.34 4.88
C LEU A 74 -8.92 -32.15 3.42
N PHE A 75 -9.33 -33.06 2.51
CA PHE A 75 -9.12 -32.90 1.07
C PHE A 75 -9.85 -31.66 0.52
N GLN A 76 -11.09 -31.42 0.93
CA GLN A 76 -11.84 -30.22 0.52
C GLN A 76 -11.22 -28.92 1.07
N MET A 77 -10.65 -28.93 2.28
CA MET A 77 -9.93 -27.78 2.83
C MET A 77 -8.69 -27.46 2.00
N ALA A 78 -7.89 -28.47 1.65
CA ALA A 78 -6.70 -28.30 0.81
C ALA A 78 -7.04 -27.77 -0.60
N GLU A 79 -8.08 -28.30 -1.26
CA GLU A 79 -8.48 -27.83 -2.60
C GLU A 79 -9.13 -26.43 -2.57
N VAL A 80 -9.90 -26.07 -1.53
CA VAL A 80 -10.37 -24.68 -1.35
C VAL A 80 -9.18 -23.73 -1.23
N HIS A 81 -8.20 -24.07 -0.39
CA HIS A 81 -6.98 -23.29 -0.27
C HIS A 81 -6.21 -23.19 -1.59
N ARG A 82 -6.12 -24.28 -2.36
CA ARG A 82 -5.47 -24.28 -3.69
C ARG A 82 -6.18 -23.37 -4.69
N GLN A 83 -7.51 -23.34 -4.71
CA GLN A 83 -8.26 -22.40 -5.58
C GLN A 83 -8.06 -20.94 -5.19
N ILE A 84 -7.87 -20.64 -3.91
CA ILE A 84 -7.57 -19.30 -3.41
C ILE A 84 -6.13 -18.91 -3.79
N GLN A 85 -5.17 -19.83 -3.63
CA GLN A 85 -3.78 -19.65 -4.02
C GLN A 85 -3.62 -19.42 -5.53
N ASN A 86 -4.37 -20.13 -6.38
CA ASN A 86 -4.36 -19.90 -7.82
C ASN A 86 -4.77 -18.45 -8.19
N GLN A 87 -5.70 -17.83 -7.45
CA GLN A 87 -6.07 -16.42 -7.67
C GLN A 87 -5.03 -15.43 -7.11
N LEU A 88 -4.28 -15.81 -6.07
CA LEU A 88 -3.11 -15.04 -5.62
C LEU A 88 -2.01 -15.04 -6.69
N GLU A 89 -1.82 -16.15 -7.41
CA GLU A 89 -0.89 -16.23 -8.53
C GLU A 89 -1.31 -15.36 -9.73
N GLU A 90 -2.60 -15.29 -10.08
CA GLU A 90 -3.07 -14.36 -11.13
C GLU A 90 -2.91 -12.89 -10.70
N MET A 91 -3.17 -12.56 -9.42
CA MET A 91 -2.87 -11.23 -8.88
C MET A 91 -1.38 -10.90 -8.96
N LEU A 92 -0.49 -11.87 -8.69
CA LEU A 92 0.96 -11.71 -8.75
C LEU A 92 1.45 -11.52 -10.20
N LYS A 93 0.89 -12.27 -11.16
CA LYS A 93 1.15 -12.08 -12.60
C LYS A 93 0.73 -10.68 -13.07
N SER A 94 -0.40 -10.17 -12.59
CA SER A 94 -0.85 -8.78 -12.86
C SER A 94 0.11 -7.75 -12.27
N LEU A 95 0.50 -7.90 -10.99
CA LEU A 95 1.49 -7.03 -10.33
C LEU A 95 2.80 -6.94 -11.13
N HIS A 96 3.32 -8.07 -11.61
CA HIS A 96 4.52 -8.09 -12.44
C HIS A 96 4.27 -7.40 -13.80
N ASN A 97 3.39 -7.96 -14.64
CA ASN A 97 3.30 -7.62 -16.05
C ASN A 97 2.57 -6.29 -16.33
N GLU A 98 1.56 -5.93 -15.54
CA GLU A 98 0.76 -4.73 -15.77
C GLU A 98 1.30 -3.50 -15.05
N LEU A 99 1.90 -3.68 -13.87
CA LEU A 99 2.40 -2.61 -13.03
C LEU A 99 3.93 -2.51 -13.08
N LEU A 100 4.68 -3.51 -12.61
CA LEU A 100 6.13 -3.38 -12.44
C LEU A 100 6.86 -3.23 -13.79
N THR A 101 6.57 -4.11 -14.76
CA THR A 101 7.18 -4.06 -16.09
C THR A 101 6.84 -2.76 -16.83
N GLN A 102 5.59 -2.28 -16.77
CA GLN A 102 5.17 -1.08 -17.52
C GLN A 102 5.70 0.21 -16.89
N LEU A 103 5.79 0.31 -15.56
CA LEU A 103 6.41 1.46 -14.90
C LEU A 103 7.92 1.49 -15.14
N GLU A 104 8.60 0.34 -15.13
CA GLU A 104 10.04 0.24 -15.43
C GLU A 104 10.36 0.61 -16.89
N GLN A 105 9.56 0.13 -17.86
CA GLN A 105 9.69 0.54 -19.25
C GLN A 105 9.44 2.05 -19.45
N LYS A 106 8.42 2.62 -18.81
CA LYS A 106 8.17 4.08 -18.91
C LYS A 106 9.32 4.88 -18.30
N VAL A 107 9.73 4.62 -17.06
CA VAL A 107 10.71 5.47 -16.34
C VAL A 107 12.10 5.45 -16.99
N GLU A 108 12.42 4.44 -17.80
CA GLU A 108 13.67 4.37 -18.58
C GLU A 108 13.63 5.21 -19.86
N LEU A 109 12.51 5.20 -20.59
CA LEU A 109 12.30 6.09 -21.75
C LEU A 109 12.15 7.56 -21.30
N ASP A 110 11.53 7.79 -20.15
CA ASP A 110 11.10 9.10 -19.67
C ASP A 110 12.27 10.09 -19.47
N SER A 111 13.40 9.59 -18.97
CA SER A 111 14.63 10.38 -18.77
C SER A 111 15.11 11.03 -20.07
N ARG A 112 15.07 10.29 -21.19
CA ARG A 112 15.50 10.80 -22.50
C ARG A 112 14.48 11.78 -23.07
N TYR A 113 13.20 11.47 -22.92
CA TYR A 113 12.09 12.30 -23.41
C TYR A 113 12.04 13.67 -22.71
N LEU A 114 12.08 13.71 -21.37
CA LEU A 114 11.97 14.95 -20.60
C LEU A 114 13.15 15.90 -20.85
N ASN A 115 14.38 15.37 -20.93
CA ASN A 115 15.56 16.17 -21.26
C ASN A 115 15.45 16.79 -22.66
N ALA A 116 14.93 16.05 -23.65
CA ALA A 116 14.69 16.59 -24.99
C ALA A 116 13.57 17.64 -25.01
N ALA A 117 12.47 17.41 -24.29
CA ALA A 117 11.33 18.31 -24.20
C ALA A 117 11.68 19.64 -23.52
N LEU A 118 12.34 19.60 -22.35
CA LEU A 118 12.82 20.79 -21.64
C LEU A 118 13.81 21.58 -22.49
N LYS A 119 14.80 20.92 -23.09
CA LYS A 119 15.80 21.58 -23.94
C LYS A 119 15.17 22.24 -25.16
N LYS A 120 14.17 21.61 -25.80
CA LYS A 120 13.40 22.19 -26.90
C LYS A 120 12.67 23.46 -26.45
N TYR A 121 11.94 23.38 -25.34
CA TYR A 121 11.23 24.53 -24.76
C TYR A 121 12.18 25.70 -24.45
N GLN A 122 13.30 25.44 -23.77
CA GLN A 122 14.29 26.47 -23.43
C GLN A 122 14.89 27.16 -24.67
N VAL A 123 15.17 26.42 -25.74
CA VAL A 123 15.68 26.97 -27.00
C VAL A 123 14.61 27.81 -27.72
N GLU A 124 13.37 27.34 -27.82
CA GLU A 124 12.29 28.10 -28.46
C GLU A 124 11.93 29.37 -27.67
N HIS A 125 11.86 29.30 -26.34
CA HIS A 125 11.67 30.44 -25.45
C HIS A 125 12.79 31.47 -25.64
N LYS A 126 14.06 31.03 -25.62
CA LYS A 126 15.22 31.90 -25.83
C LYS A 126 15.15 32.58 -27.21
N ASN A 127 14.94 31.83 -28.28
CA ASN A 127 14.91 32.35 -29.65
C ASN A 127 13.80 33.41 -29.84
N LYS A 128 12.63 33.21 -29.21
CA LYS A 128 11.54 34.20 -29.20
C LYS A 128 11.88 35.45 -28.40
N GLY A 129 12.53 35.31 -27.24
CA GLY A 129 13.05 36.42 -26.44
C GLY A 129 14.06 37.27 -27.20
N GLU A 130 15.07 36.65 -27.81
CA GLU A 130 16.10 37.35 -28.61
C GLU A 130 15.50 38.06 -29.84
N ALA A 131 14.48 37.47 -30.49
CA ALA A 131 13.76 38.10 -31.59
C ALA A 131 12.96 39.34 -31.15
N LEU A 132 12.29 39.28 -29.99
CA LEU A 132 11.58 40.41 -29.40
C LEU A 132 12.55 41.53 -28.98
N GLU A 133 13.63 41.20 -28.27
CA GLU A 133 14.65 42.16 -27.86
C GLU A 133 15.29 42.87 -29.06
N LYS A 134 15.62 42.13 -30.12
CA LYS A 134 16.16 42.69 -31.37
C LYS A 134 15.22 43.73 -31.98
N CYS A 135 13.91 43.47 -32.00
CA CYS A 135 12.92 44.44 -32.49
C CYS A 135 12.85 45.68 -31.58
N GLN A 136 12.86 45.50 -30.25
CA GLN A 136 12.92 46.62 -29.30
C GLN A 136 14.19 47.47 -29.44
N ILE A 137 15.34 46.85 -29.73
CA ILE A 137 16.61 47.54 -29.97
C ILE A 137 16.55 48.37 -31.26
N GLU A 138 16.00 47.83 -32.36
CA GLU A 138 15.85 48.60 -33.60
C GLU A 138 14.83 49.74 -33.48
N LEU A 139 13.74 49.57 -32.72
CA LEU A 139 12.84 50.68 -32.36
C LEU A 139 13.57 51.78 -31.57
N LYS A 140 14.34 51.40 -30.55
CA LYS A 140 15.18 52.34 -29.76
C LYS A 140 16.22 53.06 -30.64
N LYS A 141 16.79 52.40 -31.64
CA LYS A 141 17.69 53.01 -32.64
C LYS A 141 16.96 53.95 -33.60
N LEU A 142 15.76 53.60 -34.06
CA LEU A 142 14.95 54.45 -34.94
C LEU A 142 14.55 55.75 -34.24
N ARG A 143 14.05 55.66 -32.99
CA ARG A 143 13.69 56.82 -32.16
C ARG A 143 14.85 57.80 -31.90
N LYS A 144 16.09 57.30 -31.85
CA LYS A 144 17.30 58.13 -31.78
C LYS A 144 17.68 58.79 -33.12
N LYS A 145 17.24 58.22 -34.25
CA LYS A 145 17.51 58.71 -35.61
C LYS A 145 16.40 59.61 -36.19
N SER A 146 15.21 59.64 -35.59
CA SER A 146 14.10 60.53 -35.98
C SER A 146 14.19 61.93 -35.37
N GLN A 147 14.85 62.06 -34.21
CA GLN A 147 15.14 63.34 -33.56
C GLN A 147 15.89 64.28 -34.52
N GLY A 148 15.30 65.45 -34.82
CA GLY A 148 15.85 66.43 -35.76
C GLY A 148 15.68 66.10 -37.25
N SER A 149 14.94 65.06 -37.62
CA SER A 149 14.70 64.69 -39.02
C SER A 149 13.87 65.75 -39.77
N LYS A 150 14.35 66.14 -40.97
CA LYS A 150 13.60 67.02 -41.90
C LYS A 150 12.39 66.35 -42.56
N ASN A 151 12.15 65.05 -42.34
CA ASN A 151 11.07 64.31 -42.98
C ASN A 151 10.37 63.36 -41.98
N PRO A 152 9.54 63.89 -41.06
CA PRO A 152 9.06 63.14 -39.89
C PRO A 152 8.16 61.94 -40.24
N GLN A 153 7.28 62.08 -41.25
CA GLN A 153 6.25 61.08 -41.56
C GLN A 153 6.86 59.70 -41.84
N LYS A 154 7.88 59.65 -42.70
CA LYS A 154 8.61 58.42 -43.06
C LYS A 154 9.26 57.69 -41.87
N TYR A 155 9.56 58.42 -40.78
CA TYR A 155 10.04 57.81 -39.54
C TYR A 155 8.87 57.33 -38.68
N SER A 156 7.74 58.03 -38.66
CA SER A 156 6.52 57.63 -37.95
C SER A 156 5.94 56.32 -38.50
N ASP A 157 5.82 56.19 -39.82
CA ASP A 157 5.31 54.96 -40.47
C ASP A 157 6.17 53.74 -40.10
N LYS A 158 7.50 53.92 -40.12
CA LYS A 158 8.46 52.87 -39.75
C LYS A 158 8.52 52.62 -38.23
N GLU A 159 8.13 53.60 -37.41
CA GLU A 159 8.00 53.42 -35.98
C GLU A 159 6.77 52.58 -35.65
N MET A 160 5.64 52.82 -36.33
CA MET A 160 4.42 52.02 -36.20
C MET A 160 4.70 50.54 -36.54
N GLN A 161 5.35 50.28 -37.68
CA GLN A 161 5.74 48.92 -38.09
C GLN A 161 6.57 48.18 -37.03
N TYR A 162 7.48 48.87 -36.33
CA TYR A 162 8.23 48.26 -35.24
C TYR A 162 7.39 48.06 -33.96
N ILE A 163 6.44 48.95 -33.65
CA ILE A 163 5.52 48.80 -32.52
C ILE A 163 4.60 47.58 -32.75
N GLU A 164 4.04 47.44 -33.94
CA GLU A 164 3.24 46.28 -34.35
C GLU A 164 4.06 44.98 -34.29
N ALA A 165 5.29 44.99 -34.84
CA ALA A 165 6.17 43.82 -34.81
C ALA A 165 6.57 43.41 -33.38
N ILE A 166 6.79 44.38 -32.48
CA ILE A 166 7.05 44.12 -31.05
C ILE A 166 5.81 43.53 -30.38
N SER A 167 4.62 44.07 -30.66
CA SER A 167 3.36 43.54 -30.12
C SER A 167 3.11 42.09 -30.55
N SER A 168 3.28 41.78 -31.85
CA SER A 168 3.22 40.40 -32.37
C SER A 168 4.24 39.49 -31.67
N LYS A 169 5.51 39.89 -31.63
CA LYS A 169 6.59 39.07 -31.06
C LYS A 169 6.45 38.87 -29.55
N GLN A 170 5.82 39.82 -28.83
CA GLN A 170 5.47 39.66 -27.43
C GLN A 170 4.32 38.66 -27.26
N GLY A 171 3.26 38.75 -28.06
CA GLY A 171 2.17 37.76 -28.06
C GLY A 171 2.65 36.34 -28.40
N GLU A 172 3.55 36.21 -29.38
CA GLU A 172 4.19 34.92 -29.75
C GLU A 172 5.01 34.29 -28.62
N LEU A 173 5.60 35.12 -27.74
CA LEU A 173 6.36 34.70 -26.56
C LEU A 173 5.43 34.35 -25.38
N GLU A 174 4.44 35.20 -25.10
CA GLU A 174 3.47 34.98 -24.02
C GLU A 174 2.60 33.73 -24.28
N SER A 175 2.16 33.49 -25.53
CA SER A 175 1.50 32.23 -25.90
C SER A 175 2.42 31.04 -25.67
N HIS A 176 3.69 31.11 -26.12
CA HIS A 176 4.63 30.00 -25.97
C HIS A 176 4.90 29.62 -24.50
N ILE A 177 4.97 30.61 -23.61
CA ILE A 177 5.12 30.40 -22.17
C ILE A 177 3.85 29.77 -21.56
N SER A 178 2.67 30.24 -21.98
CA SER A 178 1.37 29.68 -21.58
C SER A 178 1.20 28.21 -22.04
N ASP A 179 1.45 27.95 -23.31
CA ASP A 179 1.35 26.63 -23.94
C ASP A 179 2.41 25.66 -23.41
N GLY A 180 3.63 26.16 -23.15
CA GLY A 180 4.71 25.41 -22.51
C GLY A 180 4.36 25.00 -21.08
N PHE A 181 3.82 25.92 -20.28
CA PHE A 181 3.38 25.62 -18.90
C PHE A 181 2.23 24.60 -18.88
N LYS A 182 1.22 24.79 -19.73
CA LYS A 182 0.11 23.85 -19.92
C LYS A 182 0.62 22.46 -20.34
N THR A 183 1.63 22.40 -21.21
CA THR A 183 2.26 21.15 -21.63
C THR A 183 3.00 20.48 -20.46
N ALA A 184 3.80 21.21 -19.70
CA ALA A 184 4.54 20.68 -18.55
C ALA A 184 3.61 20.11 -17.46
N LEU A 185 2.54 20.84 -17.10
CA LEU A 185 1.51 20.35 -16.17
C LEU A 185 0.75 19.13 -16.71
N THR A 186 0.52 19.06 -18.03
CA THR A 186 -0.09 17.89 -18.68
C THR A 186 0.84 16.68 -18.60
N GLU A 187 2.14 16.87 -18.79
CA GLU A 187 3.16 15.83 -18.65
C GLU A 187 3.27 15.32 -17.20
N GLU A 188 3.32 16.21 -16.20
CA GLU A 188 3.26 15.82 -14.79
C GLU A 188 2.00 14.99 -14.49
N ARG A 189 0.83 15.49 -14.87
CA ARG A 189 -0.45 14.82 -14.64
C ARG A 189 -0.52 13.44 -15.32
N ARG A 190 -0.02 13.31 -16.55
CA ARG A 190 0.02 12.03 -17.29
C ARG A 190 0.76 10.94 -16.52
N ARG A 191 1.87 11.27 -15.85
CA ARG A 191 2.69 10.31 -15.10
C ARG A 191 1.98 9.82 -13.83
N TYR A 192 1.36 10.72 -13.07
CA TYR A 192 0.53 10.34 -11.93
C TYR A 192 -0.72 9.55 -12.34
N CYS A 193 -1.40 9.94 -13.42
CA CYS A 193 -2.55 9.19 -13.94
C CYS A 193 -2.17 7.77 -14.36
N PHE A 194 -1.03 7.58 -15.03
CA PHE A 194 -0.54 6.24 -15.41
C PHE A 194 -0.22 5.36 -14.20
N LEU A 195 0.40 5.92 -13.15
CA LEU A 195 0.65 5.20 -11.90
C LEU A 195 -0.66 4.76 -11.21
N VAL A 196 -1.66 5.64 -11.16
CA VAL A 196 -2.99 5.33 -10.61
C VAL A 196 -3.70 4.26 -11.45
N GLU A 197 -3.65 4.35 -12.77
CA GLU A 197 -4.22 3.37 -13.70
C GLU A 197 -3.70 1.96 -13.42
N LYS A 198 -2.38 1.79 -13.26
CA LYS A 198 -1.78 0.46 -13.00
C LYS A 198 -2.09 -0.05 -11.59
N GLN A 199 -2.17 0.84 -10.60
CA GLN A 199 -2.64 0.48 -9.26
C GLN A 199 -4.10 0.00 -9.29
N CYS A 200 -4.97 0.65 -10.07
CA CYS A 200 -6.36 0.21 -10.23
C CYS A 200 -6.48 -1.16 -10.91
N ALA A 201 -5.61 -1.48 -11.88
CA ALA A 201 -5.56 -2.80 -12.51
C ALA A 201 -5.22 -3.91 -11.49
N VAL A 202 -4.13 -3.74 -10.72
CA VAL A 202 -3.73 -4.70 -9.68
C VAL A 202 -4.80 -4.82 -8.60
N ALA A 203 -5.34 -3.69 -8.11
CA ALA A 203 -6.37 -3.68 -7.07
C ALA A 203 -7.67 -4.40 -7.49
N LYS A 204 -8.04 -4.36 -8.78
CA LYS A 204 -9.17 -5.14 -9.32
C LYS A 204 -8.92 -6.65 -9.22
N ASN A 205 -7.69 -7.10 -9.50
CA ASN A 205 -7.31 -8.50 -9.37
C ASN A 205 -7.20 -8.91 -7.89
N SER A 206 -6.73 -8.02 -7.00
CA SER A 206 -6.80 -8.22 -5.55
C SER A 206 -8.24 -8.40 -5.05
N ALA A 207 -9.19 -7.58 -5.52
CA ALA A 207 -10.61 -7.73 -5.18
C ALA A 207 -11.19 -9.08 -5.65
N THR A 208 -10.80 -9.55 -6.84
CA THR A 208 -11.19 -10.86 -7.36
C THR A 208 -10.69 -12.00 -6.45
N TYR A 209 -9.42 -11.94 -6.03
CA TYR A 209 -8.83 -12.87 -5.07
C TYR A 209 -9.56 -12.87 -3.71
N TYR A 210 -9.80 -11.69 -3.11
CA TYR A 210 -10.46 -11.60 -1.80
C TYR A 210 -11.91 -12.11 -1.85
N ASN A 211 -12.65 -11.81 -2.92
CA ASN A 211 -14.01 -12.32 -3.11
C ASN A 211 -14.02 -13.85 -3.28
N LYS A 212 -13.15 -14.41 -4.13
CA LYS A 212 -13.03 -15.87 -4.30
C LYS A 212 -12.72 -16.59 -2.99
N GLY A 213 -11.87 -16.00 -2.14
CA GLY A 213 -11.57 -16.50 -0.80
C GLY A 213 -12.77 -16.44 0.14
N LYS A 214 -13.41 -15.27 0.24
CA LYS A 214 -14.65 -15.05 1.01
C LYS A 214 -15.73 -16.07 0.64
N ASP A 215 -16.01 -16.23 -0.64
CA ASP A 215 -17.17 -17.00 -1.12
C ASP A 215 -16.97 -18.51 -0.94
N LEU A 216 -15.76 -19.04 -1.25
CA LEU A 216 -15.43 -20.44 -1.00
C LEU A 216 -15.47 -20.80 0.50
N LEU A 217 -14.87 -19.96 1.35
CA LEU A 217 -14.80 -20.22 2.79
C LEU A 217 -16.18 -20.10 3.45
N ALA A 218 -16.98 -19.09 3.09
CA ALA A 218 -18.34 -18.93 3.59
C ALA A 218 -19.25 -20.12 3.19
N GLN A 219 -19.08 -20.67 1.99
CA GLN A 219 -19.83 -21.85 1.55
C GLN A 219 -19.43 -23.13 2.32
N LYS A 220 -18.15 -23.29 2.66
CA LYS A 220 -17.61 -24.58 3.13
C LYS A 220 -17.43 -24.70 4.65
N ILE A 221 -17.06 -23.63 5.35
CA ILE A 221 -16.80 -23.66 6.80
C ILE A 221 -17.96 -24.29 7.62
N PRO A 222 -19.25 -24.00 7.35
CA PRO A 222 -20.35 -24.64 8.10
C PRO A 222 -20.36 -26.16 7.98
N SER A 223 -20.08 -26.70 6.78
CA SER A 223 -20.03 -28.15 6.55
C SER A 223 -18.83 -28.82 7.24
N TRP A 224 -17.67 -28.15 7.27
CA TRP A 224 -16.47 -28.63 7.95
C TRP A 224 -16.66 -28.63 9.48
N HIS A 225 -17.28 -27.59 10.04
CA HIS A 225 -17.62 -27.53 11.46
C HIS A 225 -18.60 -28.64 11.85
N GLN A 226 -19.64 -28.88 11.04
CA GLN A 226 -20.64 -29.91 11.32
C GLN A 226 -20.04 -31.32 11.30
N ALA A 227 -19.03 -31.58 10.46
CA ALA A 227 -18.37 -32.88 10.38
C ALA A 227 -17.56 -33.24 11.64
N CYS A 228 -16.97 -32.25 12.33
CA CYS A 228 -16.21 -32.46 13.58
C CYS A 228 -16.99 -32.13 14.86
N ALA A 229 -18.30 -31.88 14.77
CA ALA A 229 -19.14 -31.45 15.89
C ALA A 229 -19.36 -32.53 16.99
N ASP A 230 -19.19 -33.81 16.66
CA ASP A 230 -19.19 -34.92 17.63
C ASP A 230 -17.90 -35.75 17.52
N PRO A 231 -16.87 -35.42 18.32
CA PRO A 231 -15.63 -36.21 18.39
C PRO A 231 -15.78 -37.60 19.02
N SER A 232 -16.96 -37.94 19.57
CA SER A 232 -17.26 -39.23 20.20
C SER A 232 -18.07 -40.19 19.31
N LYS A 233 -18.48 -39.74 18.12
CA LYS A 233 -19.27 -40.49 17.13
C LYS A 233 -18.58 -41.81 16.76
N ILE A 234 -19.21 -42.93 17.12
CA ILE A 234 -18.80 -44.28 16.71
C ILE A 234 -19.49 -44.61 15.37
N PRO A 235 -18.77 -45.03 14.31
CA PRO A 235 -19.39 -45.40 13.04
C PRO A 235 -20.36 -46.59 13.16
N ASP A 236 -21.46 -46.57 12.41
CA ASP A 236 -22.52 -47.59 12.46
C ASP A 236 -22.00 -49.02 12.27
N ARG A 237 -20.98 -49.21 11.43
CA ARG A 237 -20.35 -50.52 11.20
C ARG A 237 -19.66 -51.06 12.46
N ALA A 238 -19.06 -50.19 13.28
CA ALA A 238 -18.47 -50.59 14.55
C ALA A 238 -19.55 -50.88 15.62
N LEU A 239 -20.63 -50.09 15.65
CA LEU A 239 -21.81 -50.37 16.47
C LEU A 239 -22.42 -51.76 16.14
N GLN A 240 -22.57 -52.07 14.85
CA GLN A 240 -23.05 -53.37 14.36
C GLN A 240 -22.13 -54.53 14.79
N PHE A 241 -20.81 -54.39 14.68
CA PHE A 241 -19.88 -55.43 15.15
C PHE A 241 -19.97 -55.63 16.68
N MET A 242 -20.07 -54.57 17.48
CA MET A 242 -20.24 -54.70 18.93
C MET A 242 -21.57 -55.38 19.29
N GLN A 243 -22.65 -55.09 18.56
CA GLN A 243 -23.96 -55.74 18.75
C GLN A 243 -23.95 -57.23 18.36
N GLN A 244 -23.22 -57.59 17.29
CA GLN A 244 -23.01 -58.99 16.89
C GLN A 244 -22.18 -59.77 17.93
N MET A 245 -21.13 -59.16 18.48
CA MET A 245 -20.35 -59.76 19.56
C MET A 245 -21.20 -59.99 20.82
N ALA A 246 -22.01 -59.00 21.22
CA ALA A 246 -22.89 -59.11 22.38
C ALA A 246 -23.98 -60.19 22.21
N THR A 247 -24.50 -60.39 20.99
CA THR A 247 -25.55 -61.40 20.72
C THR A 247 -24.97 -62.81 20.56
N ASN A 248 -23.76 -62.97 20.01
CA ASN A 248 -23.08 -64.26 19.94
C ASN A 248 -22.70 -64.85 21.32
N THR A 249 -22.65 -64.04 22.39
CA THR A 249 -22.42 -64.54 23.75
C THR A 249 -23.58 -65.38 24.33
N ASN A 250 -24.77 -65.37 23.72
CA ASN A 250 -25.95 -66.10 24.23
C ASN A 250 -25.93 -67.60 23.88
N GLY A 251 -24.77 -68.25 24.04
CA GLY A 251 -24.55 -69.67 23.76
C GLY A 251 -25.09 -70.63 24.82
N THR A 252 -25.56 -70.15 25.98
CA THR A 252 -26.08 -71.01 27.05
C THR A 252 -27.28 -70.38 27.79
N ILE A 253 -28.46 -70.98 27.58
CA ILE A 253 -29.69 -71.06 28.41
C ILE A 253 -29.65 -70.23 29.74
N LEU A 254 -30.56 -69.26 29.94
CA LEU A 254 -31.90 -69.45 30.54
C LEU A 254 -32.91 -68.35 30.13
N PRO A 255 -34.21 -68.67 29.97
CA PRO A 255 -35.24 -67.68 29.68
C PRO A 255 -35.86 -67.04 30.93
N GLY A 256 -35.90 -65.71 30.96
CA GLY A 256 -36.86 -64.93 31.76
C GLY A 256 -36.36 -64.37 33.10
N THR A 257 -35.98 -63.09 33.10
CA THR A 257 -36.42 -62.14 34.14
C THR A 257 -36.27 -60.68 33.67
N LEU A 258 -37.30 -59.88 33.97
CA LEU A 258 -37.31 -58.41 34.15
C LEU A 258 -36.83 -57.50 32.99
N SER A 259 -37.80 -56.89 32.33
CA SER A 259 -37.68 -55.60 31.66
C SER A 259 -37.26 -54.49 32.64
N GLY A 260 -36.40 -53.55 32.21
CA GLY A 260 -36.02 -52.37 32.98
C GLY A 260 -35.44 -51.26 32.08
N PRO A 261 -35.91 -50.00 32.15
CA PRO A 261 -35.49 -48.94 31.24
C PRO A 261 -34.38 -48.01 31.80
N LEU A 262 -33.65 -47.39 30.87
CA LEU A 262 -32.86 -46.15 31.03
C LEU A 262 -31.75 -46.09 32.11
N THR A 263 -30.50 -46.04 31.65
CA THR A 263 -29.47 -45.17 32.27
C THR A 263 -28.76 -44.35 31.20
N SER A 264 -28.99 -43.03 31.19
CA SER A 264 -28.30 -42.09 30.30
C SER A 264 -26.93 -41.73 30.88
N SER A 265 -25.96 -42.64 30.79
CA SER A 265 -24.60 -42.43 31.26
C SER A 265 -23.88 -41.36 30.43
N LYS A 266 -23.88 -40.11 30.92
CA LYS A 266 -22.98 -39.06 30.43
C LYS A 266 -21.54 -39.43 30.79
N SER A 267 -20.88 -40.20 29.93
CA SER A 267 -19.43 -40.45 30.02
C SER A 267 -18.65 -39.20 29.60
N SER A 268 -18.55 -38.22 30.48
CA SER A 268 -17.67 -37.06 30.31
C SER A 268 -16.21 -37.49 30.44
N LEU A 269 -15.66 -38.12 29.40
CA LEU A 269 -14.24 -38.43 29.27
C LEU A 269 -13.45 -37.15 28.96
N SER A 270 -13.31 -36.30 29.97
CA SER A 270 -12.30 -35.25 29.98
C SER A 270 -10.91 -35.90 29.91
N ILE A 271 -10.16 -35.60 28.86
CA ILE A 271 -8.77 -36.08 28.68
C ILE A 271 -7.86 -35.34 29.69
N SER A 272 -7.82 -35.81 30.94
CA SER A 272 -6.82 -35.48 31.96
C SER A 272 -7.02 -36.33 33.22
N ASP A 273 -6.49 -37.56 33.21
CA ASP A 273 -6.09 -38.27 34.42
C ASP A 273 -4.95 -39.26 34.08
N PRO A 274 -3.78 -39.19 34.74
CA PRO A 274 -2.65 -40.09 34.47
C PRO A 274 -2.86 -41.46 35.15
N ILE A 275 -2.53 -42.53 34.42
CA ILE A 275 -2.66 -43.92 34.92
C ILE A 275 -1.82 -44.11 36.21
N PRO A 276 -2.43 -44.52 37.34
CA PRO A 276 -1.70 -44.77 38.58
C PRO A 276 -0.57 -45.80 38.40
N GLY A 277 0.67 -45.39 38.67
CA GLY A 277 1.86 -46.24 38.59
C GLY A 277 2.75 -46.02 37.36
N ALA A 278 2.34 -45.24 36.36
CA ALA A 278 3.21 -44.88 35.25
C ALA A 278 4.28 -43.88 35.69
N LYS A 279 5.57 -44.23 35.56
CA LYS A 279 6.67 -43.28 35.77
C LYS A 279 6.75 -42.31 34.58
N PRO A 280 6.78 -40.98 34.78
CA PRO A 280 7.01 -40.03 33.70
C PRO A 280 8.35 -40.25 33.01
N LEU A 281 8.38 -40.12 31.67
CA LEU A 281 9.63 -40.03 30.93
C LEU A 281 10.31 -38.67 31.22
N PRO A 282 11.66 -38.61 31.30
CA PRO A 282 12.36 -37.37 31.56
C PRO A 282 12.19 -36.39 30.39
N VAL A 283 11.64 -35.21 30.68
CA VAL A 283 11.44 -34.13 29.71
C VAL A 283 12.76 -33.40 29.45
N PRO A 284 13.11 -33.06 28.19
CA PRO A 284 14.30 -32.26 27.91
C PRO A 284 14.30 -30.90 28.63
N PRO A 285 15.47 -30.38 29.09
CA PRO A 285 15.54 -29.16 29.91
C PRO A 285 14.87 -27.92 29.30
N GLU A 286 14.83 -27.82 27.98
CA GLU A 286 14.33 -26.66 27.23
C GLU A 286 12.81 -26.46 27.35
N LEU A 287 12.04 -27.49 27.74
CA LEU A 287 10.57 -27.44 27.82
C LEU A 287 10.01 -27.25 29.23
N ALA A 288 10.86 -27.35 30.27
CA ALA A 288 10.45 -27.21 31.67
C ALA A 288 9.71 -25.89 32.03
N PRO A 289 10.03 -24.70 31.45
CA PRO A 289 9.40 -23.45 31.86
C PRO A 289 7.90 -23.30 31.54
N PHE A 290 7.37 -24.08 30.58
CA PHE A 290 6.03 -23.87 30.03
C PHE A 290 4.92 -24.69 30.68
N VAL A 291 5.25 -25.78 31.39
CA VAL A 291 4.26 -26.71 31.96
C VAL A 291 3.57 -26.14 33.22
N GLY A 292 4.23 -25.23 33.94
CA GLY A 292 3.84 -24.82 35.30
C GLY A 292 2.88 -23.62 35.44
N ARG A 293 2.20 -23.15 34.37
CA ARG A 293 1.42 -21.89 34.40
C ARG A 293 -0.09 -22.01 34.07
N MET A 294 -0.71 -23.15 34.37
CA MET A 294 -2.17 -23.33 34.21
C MET A 294 -2.87 -23.79 35.51
N SER A 295 -2.63 -23.07 36.61
CA SER A 295 -3.45 -23.12 37.84
C SER A 295 -3.16 -21.90 38.73
N ALA A 296 -4.07 -21.66 39.68
CA ALA A 296 -4.10 -20.56 40.65
C ALA A 296 -4.35 -19.14 40.10
N GLN A 297 -5.45 -18.55 40.58
CA GLN A 297 -5.76 -17.11 40.56
C GLN A 297 -5.88 -16.65 42.03
N GLU A 298 -5.69 -15.35 42.28
CA GLU A 298 -5.88 -14.64 43.56
C GLU A 298 -4.79 -14.82 44.64
N GLY A 299 -4.63 -13.79 45.47
CA GLY A 299 -3.82 -13.82 46.70
C GLY A 299 -2.41 -13.20 46.64
N ALA A 300 -2.28 -11.93 47.01
CA ALA A 300 -1.03 -11.32 47.52
C ALA A 300 -1.28 -10.86 48.98
N PRO A 301 -0.31 -10.93 49.91
CA PRO A 301 0.65 -9.80 50.02
C PRO A 301 2.07 -10.06 50.64
N ILE A 302 3.04 -9.22 50.23
CA ILE A 302 4.07 -8.53 51.07
C ILE A 302 5.35 -9.27 51.64
N MET A 303 6.52 -8.70 51.29
CA MET A 303 7.80 -8.50 52.05
C MET A 303 9.07 -9.41 51.90
N ASN A 304 10.17 -8.71 51.56
CA ASN A 304 11.64 -8.89 51.72
C ASN A 304 12.29 -10.11 52.41
N GLY A 305 13.47 -10.52 51.92
CA GLY A 305 14.46 -11.33 52.68
C GLY A 305 15.84 -11.55 51.99
N ILE A 306 16.85 -10.78 52.39
CA ILE A 306 18.28 -10.86 51.95
C ILE A 306 18.97 -12.20 52.33
N SER A 307 19.85 -12.74 51.46
CA SER A 307 21.22 -13.27 51.79
C SER A 307 21.90 -14.06 50.65
N GLY A 308 23.24 -14.07 50.63
CA GLY A 308 24.10 -15.12 50.03
C GLY A 308 24.94 -15.80 51.14
N PRO A 309 26.13 -16.42 50.89
CA PRO A 309 26.85 -16.55 49.61
C PRO A 309 27.61 -17.91 49.37
N HIS A 310 28.27 -18.02 48.20
CA HIS A 310 29.53 -18.75 47.89
C HIS A 310 29.73 -20.28 48.06
N SER A 311 30.57 -20.80 47.13
CA SER A 311 31.54 -21.94 47.25
C SER A 311 31.15 -23.30 46.65
N ASN A 312 32.03 -24.13 46.07
CA ASN A 312 33.19 -23.93 45.16
C ASN A 312 33.66 -25.31 44.60
N SER A 313 34.29 -25.36 43.42
CA SER A 313 35.15 -26.47 42.92
C SER A 313 34.58 -27.90 42.73
N TYR A 314 35.22 -28.86 42.02
CA TYR A 314 35.95 -28.89 40.73
C TYR A 314 36.19 -30.39 40.32
N ASP A 315 36.93 -30.65 39.24
CA ASP A 315 37.67 -31.91 38.92
C ASP A 315 36.89 -33.18 38.44
N HIS A 316 37.43 -34.10 37.59
CA HIS A 316 38.73 -34.14 36.87
C HIS A 316 38.70 -34.84 35.48
N TRP A 317 39.88 -35.05 34.86
CA TRP A 317 40.18 -35.42 33.46
C TRP A 317 40.57 -36.91 33.18
N GLY A 318 40.67 -37.26 31.87
CA GLY A 318 41.39 -38.43 31.31
C GLY A 318 40.60 -39.11 30.16
N GLU A 319 40.70 -38.75 28.88
CA GLU A 319 41.84 -38.79 27.92
C GLU A 319 42.29 -40.21 27.48
N MET A 320 42.24 -40.49 26.16
CA MET A 320 43.21 -41.28 25.36
C MET A 320 42.80 -41.38 23.86
N LYS A 321 43.75 -41.68 22.96
CA LYS A 321 43.65 -41.78 21.47
C LYS A 321 44.90 -42.57 20.96
N PRO A 322 45.10 -42.90 19.66
CA PRO A 322 44.25 -42.82 18.44
C PRO A 322 44.28 -44.12 17.58
N VAL A 323 43.77 -44.09 16.33
CA VAL A 323 44.37 -44.67 15.09
C VAL A 323 43.54 -44.23 13.85
N LEU A 324 44.11 -44.33 12.63
CA LEU A 324 43.54 -43.82 11.36
C LEU A 324 43.96 -44.74 10.19
N PRO A 325 43.15 -44.88 9.11
CA PRO A 325 43.67 -44.47 7.80
C PRO A 325 42.64 -43.83 6.81
N LYS A 326 43.21 -43.21 5.78
CA LYS A 326 42.66 -42.55 4.55
C LYS A 326 41.38 -43.18 3.96
N ALA A 327 40.50 -42.48 3.23
CA ALA A 327 40.78 -41.41 2.23
C ALA A 327 39.61 -40.41 1.97
N SER A 328 39.88 -39.38 1.18
CA SER A 328 38.97 -38.30 0.70
C SER A 328 38.48 -38.57 -0.76
N PRO A 329 37.63 -37.73 -1.43
CA PRO A 329 37.08 -36.41 -1.02
C PRO A 329 35.60 -36.09 -1.39
N SER A 330 34.91 -35.26 -0.58
CA SER A 330 33.92 -34.26 -1.07
C SER A 330 33.49 -33.26 0.01
N GLN A 331 33.25 -32.01 -0.44
CA GLN A 331 32.51 -30.86 0.13
C GLN A 331 32.17 -30.79 1.66
N PRO A 332 32.50 -29.68 2.35
CA PRO A 332 32.00 -29.41 3.69
C PRO A 332 30.57 -28.83 3.67
N HIS A 333 29.59 -29.65 4.06
CA HIS A 333 28.29 -29.14 4.49
C HIS A 333 28.49 -28.31 5.77
N LYS A 334 27.83 -27.15 5.88
CA LYS A 334 27.63 -26.47 7.17
C LYS A 334 26.15 -26.31 7.46
N GLN A 335 25.71 -26.79 8.61
CA GLN A 335 24.59 -26.19 9.31
C GLN A 335 24.99 -24.78 9.75
N ILE A 336 24.09 -23.82 9.56
CA ILE A 336 23.84 -22.75 10.53
C ILE A 336 22.33 -22.57 10.55
N SER A 337 21.74 -22.81 11.72
CA SER A 337 20.47 -22.22 12.11
C SER A 337 20.79 -20.83 12.64
N ASP A 338 20.18 -19.78 12.10
CA ASP A 338 20.20 -18.46 12.72
C ASP A 338 18.87 -17.73 12.53
N SER A 339 18.46 -17.00 13.56
CA SER A 339 17.12 -16.44 13.69
C SER A 339 17.00 -15.03 13.09
N TYR A 340 15.77 -14.65 12.73
CA TYR A 340 15.45 -13.30 12.23
C TYR A 340 15.85 -12.20 13.23
N SER A 341 16.47 -11.12 12.73
CA SER A 341 16.67 -9.90 13.54
C SER A 341 16.79 -8.59 12.75
N ASN A 342 15.84 -7.70 13.03
CA ASN A 342 15.95 -6.24 13.15
C ASN A 342 16.58 -5.38 12.03
N THR A 343 15.76 -4.50 11.44
CA THR A 343 16.15 -3.41 10.52
C THR A 343 16.46 -2.10 11.26
N LEU A 344 17.25 -2.14 12.36
CA LEU A 344 17.64 -0.94 13.11
C LEU A 344 19.06 -0.46 12.71
N PRO A 345 19.34 0.87 12.65
CA PRO A 345 20.67 1.40 12.36
C PRO A 345 21.71 1.13 13.48
N ALA A 346 22.28 -0.09 13.50
CA ALA A 346 23.27 -0.49 14.49
C ALA A 346 24.64 0.17 14.25
N ARG A 347 25.17 0.88 15.27
CA ARG A 347 26.46 1.56 15.22
C ARG A 347 27.62 0.57 15.47
N LYS A 348 28.36 0.21 14.43
CA LYS A 348 29.54 -0.67 14.55
C LYS A 348 30.65 0.00 15.38
N SER A 349 31.17 -0.71 16.38
CA SER A 349 32.35 -0.33 17.15
C SER A 349 33.63 -0.84 16.49
N VAL A 350 34.73 -0.10 16.63
CA VAL A 350 36.07 -0.47 16.14
C VAL A 350 37.07 -0.22 17.28
N PRO A 351 37.95 -1.18 17.63
CA PRO A 351 38.92 -1.00 18.70
C PRO A 351 40.10 -0.11 18.26
N PRO A 352 40.70 0.69 19.17
CA PRO A 352 41.81 1.58 18.84
C PRO A 352 43.15 0.84 18.74
N LYS A 353 44.06 1.36 17.91
CA LYS A 353 45.51 1.11 17.97
C LYS A 353 46.25 2.43 18.18
N ASN A 354 47.15 2.46 19.16
CA ASN A 354 48.05 3.58 19.40
C ASN A 354 49.40 3.39 18.66
N SER A 355 49.86 4.41 17.97
CA SER A 355 51.30 4.75 17.85
C SER A 355 51.43 6.22 17.43
N TYR A 356 52.32 6.97 18.10
CA TYR A 356 52.51 8.41 17.89
C TYR A 356 53.53 8.71 16.79
N THR A 357 53.38 9.85 16.12
CA THR A 357 54.48 10.80 15.85
C THR A 357 53.95 12.23 15.62
N VAL A 358 54.83 13.21 15.81
CA VAL A 358 54.53 14.64 16.00
C VAL A 358 54.52 15.45 14.70
N ALA A 359 53.55 16.37 14.56
CA ALA A 359 53.66 17.62 13.79
C ALA A 359 52.59 18.62 14.29
N GLU A 360 52.78 19.93 14.07
CA GLU A 360 52.06 20.97 14.81
C GLU A 360 50.95 21.74 14.04
N ASN A 361 50.15 22.46 14.85
CA ASN A 361 49.58 23.80 14.61
C ASN A 361 48.22 23.99 13.89
N LYS A 362 47.26 24.45 14.72
CA LYS A 362 46.19 25.45 14.50
C LYS A 362 44.79 25.00 14.01
N THR A 363 43.83 25.30 14.90
CA THR A 363 42.40 25.62 14.65
C THR A 363 41.51 24.56 13.96
N LEU A 364 41.03 23.60 14.75
CA LEU A 364 39.77 22.90 14.48
C LEU A 364 38.56 23.70 15.01
N PRO A 365 37.38 23.68 14.36
CA PRO A 365 36.16 24.24 14.89
C PRO A 365 35.72 23.55 16.20
N ARG A 366 35.17 24.31 17.15
CA ARG A 366 34.66 23.77 18.42
C ARG A 366 33.44 22.89 18.19
N SER A 367 33.44 21.68 18.76
CA SER A 367 32.23 20.87 18.94
C SER A 367 31.16 21.67 19.70
N SER A 368 30.00 21.88 19.08
CA SER A 368 28.92 22.68 19.68
C SER A 368 28.07 21.85 20.65
N SER A 369 28.51 21.78 21.91
CA SER A 369 27.60 21.42 23.00
C SER A 369 26.51 22.47 23.14
N MET A 370 25.25 22.08 22.90
CA MET A 370 24.07 22.93 23.10
C MET A 370 23.19 22.35 24.20
N ALA A 371 23.54 22.68 25.44
CA ALA A 371 22.75 22.42 26.64
C ALA A 371 22.76 23.67 27.53
N ALA A 372 21.61 23.95 28.16
CA ALA A 372 21.24 25.20 28.84
C ALA A 372 21.11 26.44 27.91
N GLY A 373 20.06 27.26 28.13
CA GLY A 373 20.13 28.69 27.77
C GLY A 373 19.12 29.31 26.80
N LEU A 374 18.03 28.66 26.37
CA LEU A 374 16.88 29.40 25.83
C LEU A 374 15.53 28.70 26.06
N GLU A 375 14.62 29.43 26.71
CA GLU A 375 13.26 28.99 27.03
C GLU A 375 12.29 29.14 25.84
N ARG A 376 11.26 28.28 25.84
CA ARG A 376 9.95 28.41 25.16
C ARG A 376 9.88 28.88 23.68
N ASN A 377 9.13 28.07 22.90
CA ASN A 377 8.49 28.37 21.60
C ASN A 377 9.34 28.15 20.33
N GLY A 378 9.64 26.88 20.00
CA GLY A 378 10.23 26.54 18.70
C GLY A 378 10.31 25.05 18.31
N ARG A 379 9.80 24.10 19.13
CA ARG A 379 9.78 22.67 18.79
C ARG A 379 8.37 22.23 18.43
N THR A 380 8.24 21.54 17.30
CA THR A 380 6.99 20.93 16.84
C THR A 380 6.44 19.99 17.91
N ARG A 381 5.17 20.17 18.27
CA ARG A 381 4.45 19.24 19.15
C ARG A 381 3.55 18.33 18.33
N VAL A 382 3.44 17.09 18.77
CA VAL A 382 2.49 16.12 18.25
C VAL A 382 1.63 15.59 19.39
N GLN A 383 0.37 15.27 19.10
CA GLN A 383 -0.51 14.55 20.01
C GLN A 383 -0.60 13.09 19.58
N ALA A 384 -0.54 12.16 20.54
CA ALA A 384 -0.83 10.76 20.31
C ALA A 384 -2.30 10.55 19.88
N ILE A 385 -2.49 9.75 18.84
CA ILE A 385 -3.81 9.30 18.34
C ILE A 385 -4.00 7.77 18.49
N PHE A 386 -2.97 7.09 19.01
CA PHE A 386 -2.96 5.68 19.42
C PHE A 386 -1.97 5.53 20.59
N SER A 387 -2.17 4.52 21.45
CA SER A 387 -1.23 4.22 22.55
C SER A 387 -0.04 3.39 22.05
N HIS A 388 1.17 3.63 22.59
CA HIS A 388 2.39 2.89 22.27
C HIS A 388 3.10 2.44 23.55
N THR A 389 3.54 1.17 23.60
CA THR A 389 4.19 0.56 24.77
C THR A 389 5.53 -0.03 24.35
N ALA A 390 6.63 0.45 24.95
CA ALA A 390 8.00 0.07 24.62
C ALA A 390 8.42 -1.32 25.12
N GLY A 391 7.67 -1.91 26.05
CA GLY A 391 8.10 -3.09 26.80
C GLY A 391 9.32 -2.77 27.66
N ASP A 392 10.36 -3.58 27.53
CA ASP A 392 11.69 -3.42 28.14
C ASP A 392 12.65 -2.56 27.29
N ASN A 393 12.28 -2.18 26.07
CA ASN A 393 13.17 -1.49 25.14
C ASN A 393 13.35 -0.01 25.49
N THR A 394 14.45 0.31 26.18
CA THR A 394 14.83 1.66 26.62
C THR A 394 15.09 2.67 25.49
N THR A 395 15.12 2.24 24.23
CA THR A 395 15.24 3.16 23.07
C THR A 395 13.88 3.64 22.54
N LEU A 396 12.78 2.99 22.94
CA LEU A 396 11.42 3.31 22.48
C LEU A 396 10.65 4.14 23.52
N LEU A 397 9.79 5.05 23.05
CA LEU A 397 8.99 5.92 23.91
C LEU A 397 7.61 5.30 24.19
N SER A 398 7.26 5.13 25.47
CA SER A 398 5.90 4.74 25.87
C SER A 398 5.00 5.95 26.14
N PHE A 399 3.76 5.91 25.65
CA PHE A 399 2.73 6.93 25.83
C PHE A 399 1.33 6.35 25.60
N LYS A 400 0.30 7.02 26.14
CA LYS A 400 -1.10 6.66 25.87
C LYS A 400 -1.70 7.58 24.81
N ASP A 401 -2.84 7.16 24.26
CA ASP A 401 -3.67 8.00 23.42
C ASP A 401 -3.96 9.36 24.10
N GLY A 402 -3.98 10.43 23.29
CA GLY A 402 -4.15 11.80 23.76
C GLY A 402 -2.92 12.45 24.43
N ASP A 403 -1.87 11.71 24.80
CA ASP A 403 -0.65 12.28 25.39
C ASP A 403 0.11 13.18 24.39
N TYR A 404 0.69 14.28 24.88
CA TYR A 404 1.48 15.20 24.07
C TYR A 404 2.97 14.86 24.08
N ILE A 405 3.60 14.95 22.90
CA ILE A 405 5.01 14.66 22.68
C ILE A 405 5.65 15.87 21.98
N THR A 406 6.76 16.37 22.53
CA THR A 406 7.59 17.38 21.88
C THR A 406 8.63 16.68 21.01
N LEU A 407 8.68 16.98 19.70
CA LEU A 407 9.67 16.42 18.80
C LEU A 407 11.07 16.98 19.11
N LEU A 408 12.05 16.07 19.15
CA LEU A 408 13.47 16.40 19.30
C LEU A 408 14.22 16.30 17.96
N VAL A 409 13.68 15.52 17.02
CA VAL A 409 14.07 15.51 15.60
C VAL A 409 12.85 15.96 14.78
N PRO A 410 12.93 17.04 13.97
CA PRO A 410 11.75 17.61 13.30
C PRO A 410 11.06 16.68 12.30
N GLU A 411 11.84 15.86 11.60
CA GLU A 411 11.38 14.95 10.54
C GLU A 411 11.43 13.49 11.02
N ALA A 412 10.51 12.67 10.53
CA ALA A 412 10.55 11.23 10.75
C ALA A 412 11.61 10.59 9.85
N ARG A 413 12.28 9.52 10.33
CA ARG A 413 13.18 8.68 9.54
C ARG A 413 12.66 7.26 9.54
N ASP A 414 12.53 6.68 8.35
CA ASP A 414 12.08 5.29 8.14
C ASP A 414 10.76 4.94 8.87
N GLY A 415 9.87 5.93 9.00
CA GLY A 415 8.58 5.80 9.71
C GLY A 415 8.62 6.12 11.22
N TRP A 416 9.77 6.48 11.79
CA TRP A 416 9.95 6.75 13.22
C TRP A 416 10.28 8.21 13.52
N HIS A 417 9.67 8.77 14.57
CA HIS A 417 10.07 10.03 15.19
C HIS A 417 10.85 9.80 16.49
N TYR A 418 11.65 10.78 16.89
CA TYR A 418 12.30 10.84 18.20
C TYR A 418 11.84 12.09 18.96
N GLY A 419 11.36 11.90 20.20
CA GLY A 419 10.73 12.97 20.98
C GLY A 419 10.76 12.72 22.48
N GLU A 420 10.18 13.68 23.22
CA GLU A 420 9.98 13.62 24.67
C GLU A 420 8.48 13.64 24.99
N CYS A 421 7.98 12.66 25.72
CA CYS A 421 6.60 12.65 26.20
C CYS A 421 6.45 13.67 27.34
N GLU A 422 5.55 14.64 27.19
CA GLU A 422 5.42 15.74 28.17
C GLU A 422 4.97 15.28 29.56
N LYS A 423 4.35 14.10 29.64
CA LYS A 423 3.77 13.51 30.86
C LYS A 423 4.74 12.62 31.63
N SER A 424 5.52 11.78 30.95
CA SER A 424 6.51 10.89 31.57
C SER A 424 7.93 11.46 31.60
N LYS A 425 8.21 12.53 30.82
CA LYS A 425 9.54 13.10 30.56
C LYS A 425 10.58 12.12 30.00
N LEU A 426 10.15 10.92 29.63
CA LEU A 426 10.98 9.95 28.93
C LEU A 426 11.18 10.38 27.47
N ARG A 427 12.30 9.95 26.89
CA ARG A 427 12.69 10.18 25.50
C ARG A 427 12.89 8.84 24.80
N GLY A 428 12.53 8.77 23.53
CA GLY A 428 12.65 7.54 22.76
C GLY A 428 12.09 7.68 21.35
N TRP A 429 12.26 6.62 20.56
CA TRP A 429 11.67 6.48 19.24
C TRP A 429 10.22 5.98 19.31
N PHE A 430 9.38 6.45 18.39
CA PHE A 430 8.01 5.98 18.24
C PHE A 430 7.53 6.05 16.78
N PRO A 431 6.51 5.27 16.38
CA PRO A 431 6.00 5.30 15.02
C PRO A 431 5.31 6.64 14.72
N PHE A 432 5.68 7.28 13.60
CA PHE A 432 5.10 8.56 13.15
C PHE A 432 3.56 8.50 13.08
N SER A 433 3.03 7.40 12.53
CA SER A 433 1.59 7.13 12.34
C SER A 433 0.77 7.06 13.63
N TYR A 434 1.40 6.98 14.80
CA TYR A 434 0.72 6.98 16.10
C TYR A 434 0.45 8.41 16.61
N THR A 435 0.84 9.45 15.87
CA THR A 435 0.77 10.85 16.28
C THR A 435 0.27 11.79 15.19
N ARG A 436 -0.21 12.97 15.59
CA ARG A 436 -0.64 14.06 14.69
C ARG A 436 -0.02 15.39 15.13
N VAL A 437 0.48 16.18 14.19
CA VAL A 437 1.02 17.52 14.47
C VAL A 437 -0.05 18.44 15.05
N LEU A 438 0.30 19.17 16.11
CA LEU A 438 -0.57 20.15 16.76
C LEU A 438 -0.14 21.57 16.33
N ASP A 439 -0.96 22.20 15.49
CA ASP A 439 -0.65 23.52 14.90
C ASP A 439 -0.94 24.67 15.88
N THR A 440 0.11 25.22 16.49
CA THR A 440 0.03 26.44 17.32
C THR A 440 0.10 27.67 16.42
N GLY A 441 -1.00 27.92 15.70
CA GLY A 441 -0.99 28.77 14.51
C GLY A 441 -0.80 30.27 14.74
N THR A 442 -0.04 30.88 13.83
CA THR A 442 -0.15 32.31 13.47
C THR A 442 -0.06 32.44 11.94
N ASN A 443 -0.87 33.33 11.36
CA ASN A 443 -1.00 33.63 9.92
C ASN A 443 -1.63 32.52 9.04
N ARG A 444 -2.93 32.69 8.73
CA ARG A 444 -3.66 31.92 7.71
C ARG A 444 -3.51 32.55 6.33
N THR A 445 -3.23 31.76 5.30
CA THR A 445 -3.78 31.99 3.94
C THR A 445 -4.05 30.65 3.26
N GLN A 446 -5.22 30.56 2.64
CA GLN A 446 -5.96 29.33 2.35
C GLN A 446 -5.26 28.34 1.40
N THR A 447 -5.27 27.05 1.76
CA THR A 447 -6.07 26.07 0.99
C THR A 447 -6.91 25.28 1.99
N SER A 448 -8.18 25.02 1.69
CA SER A 448 -9.10 24.35 2.63
C SER A 448 -9.78 23.16 1.96
N LEU A 449 -9.57 21.99 2.53
CA LEU A 449 -10.38 20.80 2.28
C LEU A 449 -11.00 20.37 3.62
N GLN A 450 -12.26 20.74 3.82
CA GLN A 450 -13.04 20.33 4.98
C GLN A 450 -13.40 18.84 4.87
N PRO A 451 -13.16 18.01 5.89
CA PRO A 451 -13.72 16.66 5.97
C PRO A 451 -15.25 16.73 6.13
N GLY A 452 -15.97 16.75 5.02
CA GLY A 452 -17.43 16.64 5.01
C GLY A 452 -17.87 15.32 5.63
N LYS A 453 -18.91 15.36 6.47
CA LYS A 453 -19.50 14.16 7.10
C LYS A 453 -19.91 13.17 6.01
N SER A 454 -19.48 11.93 6.11
CA SER A 454 -19.99 10.81 5.31
C SER A 454 -20.12 9.60 6.23
N SER A 455 -21.37 9.18 6.49
CA SER A 455 -21.66 8.04 7.35
C SER A 455 -21.41 6.75 6.57
N SER A 456 -20.73 5.79 7.19
CA SER A 456 -20.62 4.44 6.62
C SER A 456 -21.92 3.66 6.86
N THR A 457 -22.28 2.78 5.93
CA THR A 457 -23.45 1.91 6.05
C THR A 457 -23.24 0.83 7.10
N GLY A 458 -24.03 0.84 8.17
CA GLY A 458 -24.07 -0.19 9.21
C GLY A 458 -25.50 -0.71 9.42
N ASN A 459 -25.61 -1.98 9.81
CA ASN A 459 -26.80 -2.80 10.07
C ASN A 459 -28.18 -2.13 10.05
N LEU A 460 -29.05 -2.60 9.16
CA LEU A 460 -30.51 -2.43 9.25
C LEU A 460 -31.12 -3.54 10.12
N LEU A 461 -30.97 -3.41 11.45
CA LEU A 461 -31.82 -4.08 12.45
C LEU A 461 -31.93 -3.16 13.67
N ASP A 462 -32.92 -2.27 13.68
CA ASP A 462 -33.98 -2.33 14.69
C ASP A 462 -35.12 -1.32 14.43
N LYS A 463 -36.27 -1.63 15.04
CA LYS A 463 -37.51 -0.83 15.16
C LYS A 463 -37.35 0.26 16.24
N ASP A 464 -38.18 1.30 16.39
CA ASP A 464 -39.46 1.72 15.79
C ASP A 464 -39.55 3.27 15.73
N ASP A 465 -40.65 3.80 15.17
CA ASP A 465 -41.22 5.15 15.36
C ASP A 465 -40.34 6.41 15.22
N LEU A 466 -40.63 7.19 14.15
CA LEU A 466 -41.33 8.47 14.32
C LEU A 466 -41.95 8.96 12.99
N SER A 467 -43.03 9.73 13.08
CA SER A 467 -43.97 10.01 11.97
C SER A 467 -43.45 10.95 10.88
N ILE A 468 -43.73 10.61 9.61
CA ILE A 468 -43.55 11.46 8.42
C ILE A 468 -44.95 11.83 7.86
N PRO A 469 -45.23 13.10 7.48
CA PRO A 469 -46.48 13.46 6.82
C PRO A 469 -46.53 12.95 5.37
N PRO A 470 -47.70 12.55 4.84
CA PRO A 470 -47.83 12.04 3.47
C PRO A 470 -47.71 13.14 2.41
N PRO A 471 -47.25 12.82 1.18
CA PRO A 471 -47.22 13.76 0.06
C PRO A 471 -48.60 13.91 -0.60
N ASP A 472 -49.05 15.14 -0.82
CA ASP A 472 -50.37 15.45 -1.40
C ASP A 472 -50.51 15.05 -2.87
N TYR A 473 -51.62 14.40 -3.21
CA TYR A 473 -52.02 14.09 -4.59
C TYR A 473 -53.48 14.48 -4.88
N ASN A 474 -53.64 15.62 -5.56
CA ASN A 474 -54.63 15.91 -6.62
C ASN A 474 -56.04 16.47 -6.27
N MET A 475 -56.55 17.29 -7.22
CA MET A 475 -57.87 17.96 -7.35
C MET A 475 -58.19 19.09 -6.33
N ALA A 476 -58.99 20.13 -6.64
CA ALA A 476 -59.96 20.38 -7.73
C ALA A 476 -60.09 21.90 -8.09
N SER A 477 -60.78 22.42 -9.13
CA SER A 477 -61.09 21.98 -10.53
C SER A 477 -61.85 23.11 -11.30
N ARG A 478 -61.25 23.73 -12.34
CA ARG A 478 -61.88 24.66 -13.33
C ARG A 478 -61.03 24.70 -14.61
N GLY A 479 -61.51 24.59 -15.86
CA GLY A 479 -62.83 24.20 -16.39
C GLY A 479 -62.86 24.28 -17.95
N PHE A 480 -63.75 23.50 -18.60
CA PHE A 480 -64.16 23.53 -20.03
C PHE A 480 -63.16 23.24 -21.19
N GLN A 481 -63.18 21.98 -21.68
CA GLN A 481 -63.61 21.47 -23.02
C GLN A 481 -63.11 22.08 -24.39
N PRO A 482 -63.22 21.36 -25.55
CA PRO A 482 -62.01 21.11 -26.39
C PRO A 482 -62.14 21.15 -27.95
N GLN A 483 -61.00 20.92 -28.67
CA GLN A 483 -60.84 20.51 -30.10
C GLN A 483 -61.19 21.56 -31.22
N PRO A 484 -60.84 21.38 -32.53
CA PRO A 484 -59.70 20.69 -33.20
C PRO A 484 -59.03 21.47 -34.40
N VAL A 485 -58.04 20.84 -35.07
CA VAL A 485 -57.45 20.99 -36.45
C VAL A 485 -57.33 22.33 -37.25
N SER A 486 -56.08 22.59 -37.70
CA SER A 486 -55.59 22.98 -39.07
C SER A 486 -56.21 24.13 -39.89
N THR A 487 -55.38 25.08 -40.40
CA THR A 487 -55.08 25.30 -41.85
C THR A 487 -54.20 26.54 -42.19
N PHE A 488 -53.36 26.41 -43.25
CA PHE A 488 -52.84 27.44 -44.21
C PHE A 488 -52.03 28.71 -43.80
N LYS A 489 -51.51 29.40 -44.83
CA LYS A 489 -50.53 30.54 -44.90
C LYS A 489 -51.14 31.69 -45.78
N PRO A 490 -50.48 32.81 -46.22
CA PRO A 490 -49.07 33.24 -46.08
C PRO A 490 -48.74 34.78 -45.93
N ARG A 491 -47.43 35.07 -45.71
CA ARG A 491 -46.52 36.17 -46.21
C ARG A 491 -47.05 37.59 -46.60
N PRO A 492 -46.22 38.65 -46.39
CA PRO A 492 -45.06 38.99 -47.27
C PRO A 492 -43.75 39.30 -46.47
N TYR A 493 -42.59 39.75 -47.00
CA TYR A 493 -42.17 40.02 -48.40
C TYR A 493 -40.72 39.49 -48.72
N SER A 494 -39.69 40.35 -48.79
CA SER A 494 -38.28 40.12 -49.21
C SER A 494 -37.41 41.32 -48.75
N VAL A 495 -36.07 41.41 -48.83
CA VAL A 495 -35.06 41.17 -49.91
C VAL A 495 -33.64 41.04 -49.29
N ALA A 496 -32.55 40.64 -49.94
CA ALA A 496 -32.27 39.76 -51.10
C ALA A 496 -30.74 39.47 -51.12
N ALA A 497 -30.28 38.51 -51.94
CA ALA A 497 -28.86 38.26 -52.19
C ALA A 497 -28.60 38.04 -53.70
N PRO A 498 -27.40 38.38 -54.24
CA PRO A 498 -27.06 38.13 -55.64
C PRO A 498 -26.20 36.86 -55.83
N VAL A 499 -26.52 36.07 -56.86
CA VAL A 499 -25.70 34.96 -57.39
C VAL A 499 -25.87 34.89 -58.91
N PHE A 500 -24.76 34.80 -59.65
CA PHE A 500 -24.63 34.44 -61.08
C PHE A 500 -23.18 33.93 -61.30
N SER A 501 -22.85 32.96 -62.15
CA SER A 501 -23.68 31.89 -62.77
C SER A 501 -22.78 30.78 -63.35
N GLN A 502 -23.42 29.81 -64.03
CA GLN A 502 -22.89 28.72 -64.89
C GLN A 502 -21.57 29.02 -65.65
N GLY A 503 -20.72 28.04 -66.02
CA GLY A 503 -20.82 26.56 -65.95
C GLY A 503 -20.46 25.90 -67.30
N ILE A 504 -19.98 24.65 -67.32
CA ILE A 504 -19.89 23.75 -68.51
C ILE A 504 -19.58 22.29 -68.07
N GLU A 505 -19.90 21.32 -68.93
CA GLU A 505 -19.81 19.86 -68.70
C GLU A 505 -18.45 19.24 -69.12
N ASP A 506 -18.14 18.02 -68.65
CA ASP A 506 -18.08 16.82 -69.53
C ASP A 506 -18.04 15.47 -68.72
N TYR A 507 -18.12 14.34 -69.44
CA TYR A 507 -18.14 12.94 -68.98
C TYR A 507 -16.80 12.43 -68.36
N GLY A 508 -16.84 11.35 -67.54
CA GLY A 508 -15.62 10.84 -66.87
C GLY A 508 -15.54 9.39 -66.34
N ALA A 509 -16.63 8.62 -66.26
CA ALA A 509 -16.66 7.16 -66.01
C ALA A 509 -16.07 6.56 -64.69
N THR A 510 -16.34 5.25 -64.50
CA THR A 510 -15.78 4.30 -63.50
C THR A 510 -15.81 4.65 -62.00
N ARG A 511 -16.79 4.09 -61.29
CA ARG A 511 -16.81 3.97 -59.82
C ARG A 511 -16.43 2.54 -59.41
N SER A 512 -15.19 2.34 -58.98
CA SER A 512 -14.72 1.06 -58.40
C SER A 512 -14.49 1.18 -56.89
N THR A 513 -14.70 0.09 -56.16
CA THR A 513 -14.64 0.04 -54.69
C THR A 513 -13.20 0.14 -54.17
N ASN A 514 -12.97 1.01 -53.19
CA ASN A 514 -11.68 1.06 -52.50
C ASN A 514 -11.53 -0.10 -51.50
N SER A 515 -10.30 -0.55 -51.31
CA SER A 515 -9.96 -1.82 -50.67
C SER A 515 -9.72 -1.74 -49.15
N LEU A 516 -9.50 -2.92 -48.60
CA LEU A 516 -9.10 -3.32 -47.25
C LEU A 516 -8.05 -2.45 -46.54
N GLU A 517 -8.07 -2.64 -45.21
CA GLU A 517 -6.95 -2.59 -44.26
C GLU A 517 -5.53 -2.46 -44.85
N ALA A 518 -4.73 -1.56 -44.27
CA ALA A 518 -3.58 -1.98 -43.45
C ALA A 518 -2.90 -0.80 -42.70
N GLU A 519 -2.01 -1.20 -41.79
CA GLU A 519 -0.68 -0.61 -41.52
C GLU A 519 -0.47 0.33 -40.30
N VAL A 520 0.13 -0.30 -39.28
CA VAL A 520 1.14 0.21 -38.32
C VAL A 520 0.76 1.37 -37.40
N ALA A 521 0.65 1.02 -36.12
CA ALA A 521 0.78 1.96 -35.01
C ALA A 521 2.22 2.51 -34.90
N ARG A 522 2.32 3.84 -34.76
CA ARG A 522 3.40 4.51 -34.02
C ARG A 522 2.78 5.54 -33.09
N PHE A 523 3.00 5.39 -31.79
CA PHE A 523 3.48 6.39 -30.81
C PHE A 523 3.15 5.98 -29.37
#